data_AF-A0A0C5G7R1-F1
#
_entry.id   AF-A0A0C5G7R1-F1
#
_cell.length_a   1.000
_cell.length_b   1.000
_cell.length_c   1.000
_cell.angle_alpha   90.00
_cell.angle_beta   90.00
_cell.angle_gamma   90.00
#
_symmetry.space_group_name_H-M   'P 1'
#
loop_
_entity.id
_entity.type
_entity.pdbx_description
1 polymer ?
#
loop_
_entity_poly.entity_id
_entity_poly.type
_entity_poly.pdbx_seq_one_letter_code
_entity_poly.pdbx_strand_id
1 'polypeptide(L)'
;MADQQGDSGFSIKMCDLPVTLPARDDSEWSLREILEWAPRHSDWQSKRICVAGCGVTCLEVPEGTLIEVPTEDALDMRLVAPAEVERRLAENRLWRTDPE
;
A
#
# COMPACT_ATOMS: atom_id res chain seq x y z
N MET A 1 18.09 -15.79 -15.89
CA MET A 1 17.69 -15.77 -14.48
C MET A 1 18.42 -14.61 -13.85
N ALA A 2 17.71 -13.51 -13.58
CA ALA A 2 18.29 -12.29 -13.02
C ALA A 2 17.38 -11.84 -11.87
N ASP A 3 17.97 -11.83 -10.68
CA ASP A 3 17.78 -10.82 -9.63
C ASP A 3 16.35 -10.30 -9.42
N GLN A 4 15.56 -10.99 -8.59
CA GLN A 4 14.43 -10.40 -7.87
C GLN A 4 14.61 -10.60 -6.36
N GLN A 5 15.80 -10.27 -5.88
CA GLN A 5 16.07 -10.16 -4.45
C GLN A 5 16.12 -8.67 -4.10
N GLY A 6 15.06 -8.17 -3.43
CA GLY A 6 15.20 -7.05 -2.53
C GLY A 6 14.64 -5.69 -2.95
N ASP A 7 13.43 -5.63 -3.49
CA ASP A 7 12.65 -4.39 -3.40
C ASP A 7 11.28 -4.70 -2.81
N SER A 8 11.17 -4.60 -1.48
CA SER A 8 9.89 -4.68 -0.76
C SER A 8 9.02 -3.43 -0.97
N GLY A 9 9.24 -2.70 -2.06
CA GLY A 9 8.36 -1.66 -2.54
C GLY A 9 7.22 -2.27 -3.33
N PHE A 10 5.98 -1.92 -3.01
CA PHE A 10 4.84 -2.33 -3.82
C PHE A 10 4.23 -1.13 -4.52
N SER A 11 3.84 -1.33 -5.78
CA SER A 11 3.25 -0.26 -6.58
C SER A 11 1.73 -0.28 -6.40
N ILE A 12 1.19 0.85 -5.96
CA ILE A 12 -0.25 1.10 -5.99
C ILE A 12 -0.59 1.86 -7.26
N LYS A 13 -1.80 1.68 -7.79
CA LYS A 13 -2.33 2.61 -8.79
C LYS A 13 -3.54 3.34 -8.25
N MET A 14 -3.63 4.62 -8.57
CA MET A 14 -4.84 5.41 -8.34
C MET A 14 -5.24 6.03 -9.67
N CYS A 15 -6.38 5.63 -10.22
CA CYS A 15 -6.87 6.09 -11.53
C CYS A 15 -5.79 6.00 -12.63
N ASP A 16 -5.20 4.81 -12.81
CA ASP A 16 -4.14 4.49 -13.79
C ASP A 16 -2.77 5.17 -13.55
N LEU A 17 -2.57 5.83 -12.40
CA LEU A 17 -1.28 6.40 -12.04
C LEU A 17 -0.50 5.46 -11.14
N PRO A 18 0.60 4.86 -11.62
CA PRO A 18 1.45 4.04 -10.79
C PRO A 18 2.23 4.90 -9.81
N VAL A 19 2.21 4.48 -8.54
CA VAL A 19 3.03 5.03 -7.46
C VAL A 19 3.78 3.87 -6.84
N THR A 20 5.10 3.88 -6.97
CA THR A 20 5.96 2.88 -6.34
C THR A 20 6.32 3.36 -4.94
N LEU A 21 5.81 2.68 -3.92
CA LEU A 21 6.14 2.97 -2.54
C LEU A 21 7.53 2.39 -2.22
N PRO A 22 8.38 3.09 -1.46
CA PRO A 22 9.69 2.57 -1.10
C PRO A 22 9.59 1.34 -0.19
N ALA A 23 10.58 0.46 -0.31
CA ALA A 23 10.75 -0.67 0.59
C ALA A 23 11.04 -0.19 2.03
N ARG A 24 10.44 -0.87 3.01
CA ARG A 24 10.66 -0.67 4.45
C ARG A 24 10.69 -2.02 5.17
N ASP A 25 11.36 -2.10 6.33
CA ASP A 25 11.59 -3.36 7.07
C ASP A 25 10.31 -4.12 7.48
N ASP A 26 9.24 -3.38 7.77
CA ASP A 26 7.91 -3.89 8.10
C ASP A 26 7.03 -4.08 6.86
N SER A 27 7.36 -3.45 5.74
CA SER A 27 6.64 -3.53 4.45
C SER A 27 5.13 -3.26 4.56
N GLU A 28 4.73 -2.48 5.56
CA GLU A 28 3.36 -2.06 5.87
C GLU A 28 3.21 -0.57 5.57
N TRP A 29 2.14 -0.12 4.93
CA TRP A 29 1.88 1.30 4.69
C TRP A 29 0.46 1.65 5.12
N SER A 30 0.26 2.70 5.91
CA SER A 30 -1.09 3.25 6.12
C SER A 30 -1.54 4.06 4.90
N LEU A 31 -2.86 4.09 4.66
CA LEU A 31 -3.45 4.91 3.61
C LEU A 31 -3.13 6.39 3.80
N ARG A 32 -3.12 6.87 5.05
CA ARG A 32 -2.67 8.23 5.41
C ARG A 32 -1.24 8.50 4.93
N GLU A 33 -0.29 7.64 5.27
CA GLU A 33 1.11 7.79 4.84
C GLU A 33 1.24 7.81 3.31
N ILE A 34 0.50 6.94 2.62
CA ILE A 34 0.47 6.89 1.16
C ILE A 34 -0.02 8.23 0.58
N LEU A 35 -1.12 8.76 1.11
CA LEU A 35 -1.72 10.02 0.66
C LEU A 35 -0.83 11.23 0.96
N GLU A 36 0.02 11.17 1.98
CA GLU A 36 1.00 12.22 2.29
C GLU A 36 2.29 12.13 1.45
N TRP A 37 2.78 10.90 1.24
CA TRP A 37 4.02 10.64 0.52
C TRP A 37 3.86 10.91 -0.97
N ALA A 38 2.83 10.31 -1.56
CA ALA A 38 2.79 10.17 -2.99
C ALA A 38 2.57 11.48 -3.77
N PRO A 39 1.87 12.52 -3.28
CA PRO A 39 1.88 13.84 -3.93
C PRO A 39 3.26 14.51 -3.98
N ARG A 40 4.17 14.18 -3.05
CA ARG A 40 5.52 14.77 -2.99
C ARG A 40 6.53 14.00 -3.82
N HIS A 41 6.24 12.74 -4.14
CA HIS A 41 7.19 11.79 -4.72
C HIS A 41 6.70 11.16 -6.03
N SER A 42 5.57 11.63 -6.57
CA SER A 42 5.04 11.21 -7.86
C SER A 42 4.28 12.37 -8.54
N ASP A 43 3.88 12.18 -9.80
CA ASP A 43 3.06 13.14 -10.55
C ASP A 43 1.61 13.25 -10.07
N TRP A 44 1.28 12.65 -8.93
CA TRP A 44 -0.07 12.61 -8.40
C TRP A 44 -0.63 14.01 -8.11
N GLN A 45 0.19 14.94 -7.60
CA GLN A 45 -0.25 16.32 -7.38
C GLN A 45 -0.69 17.01 -8.69
N SER A 46 0.02 16.74 -9.78
CA SER A 46 -0.21 17.30 -11.12
C SER A 46 -1.43 16.67 -11.82
N LYS A 47 -1.77 15.43 -11.46
CA LYS A 47 -2.84 14.63 -12.11
C LYS A 47 -4.06 14.37 -11.23
N ARG A 48 -4.11 14.98 -10.04
CA ARG A 48 -5.27 15.04 -9.14
C ARG A 48 -6.56 15.55 -9.81
N ILE A 49 -6.44 16.19 -10.97
CA ILE A 49 -7.53 16.64 -11.83
C ILE A 49 -8.41 15.46 -12.30
N CYS A 50 -7.85 14.26 -12.53
CA CYS A 50 -8.64 13.08 -12.93
C CYS A 50 -9.63 12.63 -11.83
N VAL A 51 -9.30 12.86 -10.55
CA VAL A 51 -10.15 12.46 -9.41
C VAL A 51 -11.44 13.29 -9.34
N ALA A 52 -11.43 14.52 -9.88
CA ALA A 52 -12.61 15.38 -9.90
C ALA A 52 -13.74 14.87 -10.82
N GLY A 53 -13.43 13.96 -11.77
CA GLY A 53 -14.42 13.36 -12.67
C GLY A 53 -14.97 12.00 -12.23
N CYS A 54 -14.24 11.25 -11.38
CA CYS A 54 -14.57 9.87 -11.06
C CYS A 54 -15.48 9.69 -9.83
N GLY A 55 -15.67 10.72 -8.98
CA GLY A 55 -16.55 10.67 -7.80
C GLY A 55 -16.12 9.69 -6.68
N VAL A 56 -15.25 8.74 -6.99
CA VAL A 56 -14.65 7.74 -6.12
C VAL A 56 -13.19 7.53 -6.50
N THR A 57 -12.36 7.34 -5.48
CA THR A 57 -10.95 6.97 -5.61
C THR A 57 -10.84 5.45 -5.61
N CYS A 58 -10.41 4.86 -6.72
CA CYS A 58 -10.03 3.44 -6.74
C CYS A 58 -8.53 3.32 -6.41
N LEU A 59 -8.20 2.42 -5.48
CA LEU A 59 -6.84 2.05 -5.17
C LEU A 59 -6.62 0.61 -5.67
N GLU A 60 -5.79 0.46 -6.69
CA GLU A 60 -5.36 -0.85 -7.16
C GLU A 60 -4.08 -1.23 -6.41
N VAL A 61 -4.06 -2.44 -5.86
CA VAL A 61 -2.93 -3.01 -5.12
C VAL A 61 -2.52 -4.34 -5.77
N PRO A 62 -1.27 -4.79 -5.59
CA PRO A 62 -0.86 -6.09 -6.09
C PRO A 62 -1.69 -7.23 -5.49
N GLU A 63 -1.83 -8.30 -6.26
CA GLU A 63 -2.38 -9.55 -5.74
C GLU A 63 -1.52 -10.07 -4.58
N GLY A 64 -2.17 -10.56 -3.52
CA GLY A 64 -1.50 -11.02 -2.30
C GLY A 64 -1.26 -9.91 -1.26
N THR A 65 -1.61 -8.64 -1.54
CA THR A 65 -1.61 -7.59 -0.53
C THR A 65 -2.72 -7.83 0.50
N LEU A 66 -2.37 -7.79 1.78
CA LEU A 66 -3.34 -7.79 2.88
C LEU A 66 -3.75 -6.35 3.19
N ILE A 67 -5.06 -6.11 3.26
CA ILE A 67 -5.62 -4.81 3.62
C ILE A 67 -6.28 -4.94 4.99
N GLU A 68 -5.70 -4.29 6.00
CA GLU A 68 -6.26 -4.22 7.35
C GLU A 68 -7.09 -2.94 7.46
N VAL A 69 -8.42 -3.09 7.57
CA VAL A 69 -9.36 -1.96 7.66
C VAL A 69 -9.77 -1.76 9.13
N PRO A 70 -9.34 -0.67 9.78
CA PRO A 70 -9.78 -0.37 11.14
C PRO A 70 -11.26 0.04 11.16
N THR A 71 -11.93 -0.21 12.29
CA THR A 71 -13.35 0.14 12.48
C THR A 71 -13.60 1.62 12.76
N GLU A 72 -12.56 2.37 13.17
CA GLU A 72 -12.71 3.74 13.67
C GLU A 72 -12.39 4.82 12.61
N ASP A 73 -11.23 4.74 11.95
CA ASP A 73 -10.81 5.72 10.94
C ASP A 73 -10.31 5.01 9.66
N ALA A 74 -11.06 5.16 8.57
CA ALA A 74 -10.71 4.57 7.27
C ALA A 74 -9.33 5.03 6.73
N LEU A 75 -8.80 6.18 7.19
CA LEU A 75 -7.47 6.65 6.81
C LEU A 75 -6.33 5.86 7.48
N ASP A 76 -6.63 5.15 8.56
CA ASP A 76 -5.69 4.30 9.26
C ASP A 76 -5.69 2.86 8.70
N MET A 77 -6.38 2.64 7.57
CA MET A 77 -6.28 1.42 6.77
C MET A 77 -4.82 1.12 6.44
N ARG A 78 -4.38 -0.11 6.69
CA ARG A 78 -3.02 -0.56 6.38
C ARG A 78 -3.01 -1.50 5.19
N LEU A 79 -2.01 -1.31 4.35
CA LEU A 79 -1.68 -2.16 3.21
C LEU A 79 -0.36 -2.85 3.51
N VAL A 80 -0.38 -4.17 3.55
CA VAL A 80 0.79 -5.02 3.81
C VAL A 80 1.25 -5.63 2.49
N ALA A 81 2.53 -5.43 2.14
CA ALA A 81 3.08 -5.93 0.89
C ALA A 81 2.95 -7.47 0.79
N PRO A 82 2.78 -8.05 -0.42
CA PRO A 82 2.63 -9.51 -0.59
C PRO A 82 3.78 -10.31 0.02
N ALA A 83 5.02 -9.83 -0.14
CA ALA A 83 6.20 -10.48 0.43
C ALA A 83 6.14 -10.58 1.97
N GLU A 84 5.58 -9.56 2.63
CA GLU A 84 5.38 -9.57 4.08
C GLU A 84 4.23 -10.50 4.48
N VAL A 85 3.16 -10.56 3.67
CA VAL A 85 2.08 -11.52 3.88
C VAL A 85 2.59 -12.95 3.80
N GLU A 86 3.40 -13.27 2.79
CA GLU A 86 4.05 -14.58 2.65
C GLU A 86 4.93 -14.90 3.87
N ARG A 87 5.70 -13.92 4.35
CA ARG A 87 6.53 -14.06 5.56
C ARG A 87 5.66 -14.38 6.78
N ARG A 88 4.60 -13.59 7.02
CA ARG A 88 3.67 -13.79 8.14
C ARG A 88 2.95 -15.14 8.06
N LEU A 89 2.60 -15.62 6.87
CA LEU A 89 2.01 -16.95 6.66
C LEU A 89 2.99 -18.06 7.05
N ALA A 90 4.25 -17.97 6.64
CA ALA A 90 5.28 -18.94 7.01
C ALA A 90 5.53 -18.98 8.54
N GLU A 91 5.35 -17.84 9.21
CA GLU A 91 5.51 -17.68 10.65
C GLU A 91 4.19 -17.87 11.43
N ASN A 92 3.11 -18.25 10.76
CA ASN A 92 1.77 -18.48 11.32
C ASN A 92 1.21 -17.27 12.12
N ARG A 93 1.51 -16.05 11.66
CA ARG A 93 1.17 -14.75 12.28
C ARG A 93 0.47 -13.78 11.34
N LEU A 94 -0.38 -14.28 10.44
CA LEU A 94 -1.00 -13.49 9.36
C LEU A 94 -1.61 -12.17 9.86
N TRP A 95 -2.30 -12.24 11.00
CA TRP A 95 -2.92 -11.11 11.67
C TRP A 95 -1.94 -10.51 12.68
N ARG A 96 -1.96 -9.18 12.84
CA ARG A 96 -1.43 -8.58 14.06
C ARG A 96 -2.22 -9.16 15.23
N THR A 97 -1.56 -9.91 16.11
CA THR A 97 -2.06 -10.09 17.47
C THR A 97 -1.95 -8.73 18.13
N ASP A 98 -3.09 -8.11 18.40
CA ASP A 98 -3.17 -6.89 19.21
C ASP A 98 -2.34 -7.10 20.49
N PRO A 99 -1.42 -6.18 20.83
CA PRO A 99 -0.89 -6.15 22.18
C PRO A 99 -2.03 -5.71 23.11
N GLU A 100 -2.45 -6.62 23.99
CA GLU A 100 -3.34 -6.33 25.13
C GLU A 100 -2.86 -5.13 25.98
#